data_AF-A0AA48H2N9-F1
#
_entry.id   AF-A0AA48H2N9-F1
#
_cell.length_a   1.000
_cell.length_b   1.000
_cell.length_c   1.000
_cell.angle_alpha   90.00
_cell.angle_beta   90.00
_cell.angle_gamma   90.00
#
_symmetry.space_group_name_H-M   'P 1'
#
loop_
_entity.id
_entity.type
_entity.pdbx_description
1 polymer ?
#
loop_
_entity_poly.entity_id
_entity_poly.type
_entity_poly.pdbx_seq_one_letter_code
_entity_poly.pdbx_strand_id
1 'polypeptide(L)'
;MLREGLVFDLVGIAPGAKVDLPVINHQFDMAEMPDPPECDPIQLMPGPHVSAGGNSVPVAKALVGLASDLLCHFDDLVAVVWPPSNSVIGRRFFESTTSAWISGGPFPALGLTAFRETLDGAVQSVGLEYWIGQEIRIEPPLSADPLAATRLGVRLVNQLVILGGIEGSERIVGPDGSRLLLTLSRNQKFIRVSRE
;
A
#
# COMPACT_ATOMS: atom_id res chain seq x y z
N MET A 1 13.29 1.07 -18.26
CA MET A 1 12.67 2.42 -18.10
C MET A 1 13.45 3.21 -17.05
N LEU A 2 13.60 4.52 -17.21
CA LEU A 2 14.39 5.38 -16.32
C LEU A 2 13.47 6.41 -15.65
N ARG A 3 13.53 6.54 -14.32
CA ARG A 3 12.88 7.61 -13.56
C ARG A 3 13.75 8.01 -12.38
N GLU A 4 14.01 9.31 -12.21
CA GLU A 4 14.82 9.84 -11.09
C GLU A 4 16.21 9.18 -10.97
N GLY A 5 16.82 8.78 -12.10
CA GLY A 5 18.11 8.07 -12.12
C GLY A 5 18.05 6.59 -11.77
N LEU A 6 16.86 6.04 -11.48
CA LEU A 6 16.62 4.64 -11.18
C LEU A 6 16.16 3.90 -12.44
N VAL A 7 16.66 2.68 -12.62
CA VAL A 7 16.32 1.81 -13.75
C VAL A 7 15.30 0.76 -13.29
N PHE A 8 14.22 0.65 -14.05
CA PHE A 8 13.14 -0.31 -13.86
C PHE A 8 12.97 -1.18 -15.10
N ASP A 9 12.68 -2.46 -14.89
CA ASP A 9 12.37 -3.39 -15.96
C ASP A 9 10.85 -3.49 -16.15
N LEU A 10 10.43 -3.61 -17.40
CA LEU A 10 9.04 -3.86 -17.79
C LEU A 10 8.99 -5.21 -18.50
N VAL A 11 8.25 -6.16 -17.94
CA VAL A 11 8.10 -7.53 -18.46
C VAL A 11 6.63 -7.86 -18.68
N GLY A 12 6.33 -8.98 -19.35
CA GLY A 12 4.94 -9.35 -19.72
C GLY A 12 4.50 -8.85 -21.10
N ILE A 13 5.39 -8.17 -21.84
CA ILE A 13 5.13 -7.69 -23.20
C ILE A 13 5.84 -8.60 -24.20
N ALA A 14 5.15 -8.96 -25.29
CA ALA A 14 5.74 -9.76 -26.37
C ALA A 14 6.99 -9.09 -26.97
N PRO A 15 8.06 -9.85 -27.29
CA PRO A 15 8.18 -11.31 -27.26
C PRO A 15 8.60 -11.90 -25.90
N GLY A 16 8.59 -11.12 -24.82
CA GLY A 16 8.93 -11.58 -23.48
C GLY A 16 7.95 -12.61 -22.92
N ALA A 17 8.36 -13.29 -21.84
CA ALA A 17 7.51 -14.24 -21.14
C ALA A 17 6.28 -13.54 -20.55
N LYS A 18 5.14 -14.23 -20.56
CA LYS A 18 3.94 -13.79 -19.83
C LYS A 18 4.23 -13.74 -18.34
N VAL A 19 3.57 -12.83 -17.66
CA VAL A 19 3.59 -12.72 -16.20
C VAL A 19 2.29 -13.32 -15.67
N ASP A 20 2.36 -13.99 -14.54
CA ASP A 20 1.17 -14.47 -13.85
C ASP A 20 0.54 -13.34 -13.03
N LEU A 21 -0.79 -13.26 -13.07
CA LEU A 21 -1.51 -12.34 -12.19
C LEU A 21 -1.37 -12.83 -10.73
N PRO A 22 -0.86 -12.02 -9.80
CA PRO A 22 -0.73 -12.41 -8.41
C PRO A 22 -2.11 -12.48 -7.73
N VAL A 23 -2.14 -13.02 -6.51
CA VAL A 23 -3.38 -13.08 -5.71
C VAL A 23 -3.88 -11.67 -5.39
N ILE A 24 -5.18 -11.45 -5.61
CA ILE A 24 -5.87 -10.20 -5.31
C ILE A 24 -6.92 -10.48 -4.24
N ASN A 25 -6.85 -9.77 -3.12
CA ASN A 25 -7.79 -9.88 -1.99
C ASN A 25 -8.50 -8.55 -1.69
N HIS A 26 -8.01 -7.44 -2.24
CA HIS A 26 -8.51 -6.11 -1.97
C HIS A 26 -8.71 -5.33 -3.26
N GLN A 27 -9.84 -4.63 -3.38
CA GLN A 27 -10.22 -3.90 -4.58
C GLN A 27 -10.56 -2.45 -4.23
N PHE A 28 -10.01 -1.50 -5.00
CA PHE A 28 -10.21 -0.06 -4.78
C PHE A 28 -10.59 0.64 -6.08
N ASP A 29 -11.65 1.46 -6.04
CA ASP A 29 -12.18 2.24 -7.18
C ASP A 29 -12.41 1.41 -8.45
N MET A 30 -12.94 0.21 -8.27
CA MET A 30 -13.35 -0.66 -9.36
C MET A 30 -14.73 -1.23 -9.04
N ALA A 31 -15.64 -1.15 -10.00
CA ALA A 31 -16.99 -1.70 -9.86
C ALA A 31 -16.98 -3.23 -9.88
N GLU A 32 -16.19 -3.82 -10.78
CA GLU A 32 -16.00 -5.26 -10.95
C GLU A 32 -14.52 -5.54 -11.26
N MET A 33 -14.04 -6.74 -10.91
CA MET A 33 -12.70 -7.17 -11.30
C MET A 33 -12.76 -7.58 -12.78
N PRO A 34 -11.86 -7.09 -13.65
CA PRO A 34 -11.83 -7.53 -15.02
C PRO A 34 -11.59 -9.04 -15.05
N ASP A 35 -12.31 -9.73 -15.93
CA ASP A 35 -12.15 -11.16 -16.09
C ASP A 35 -10.69 -11.47 -16.47
N PRO A 36 -9.99 -12.37 -15.75
CA PRO A 36 -8.60 -12.71 -16.04
C PRO A 36 -8.27 -13.03 -17.50
N PRO A 37 -9.14 -13.70 -18.31
CA PRO A 37 -8.85 -13.93 -19.73
C PRO A 37 -8.89 -12.67 -20.62
N GLU A 38 -9.41 -11.54 -20.12
CA GLU A 38 -9.53 -10.29 -20.88
C GLU A 38 -8.37 -9.31 -20.63
N CYS A 39 -7.47 -9.61 -19.69
CA CYS A 39 -6.34 -8.75 -19.32
C CYS A 39 -5.01 -9.51 -19.38
N ASP A 40 -4.07 -9.00 -20.17
CA ASP A 40 -2.67 -9.48 -20.13
C ASP A 40 -1.87 -8.62 -19.13
N PRO A 41 -1.39 -9.19 -18.01
CA PRO A 41 -0.64 -8.42 -17.02
C PRO A 41 0.76 -8.08 -17.54
N ILE A 42 1.16 -6.84 -17.32
CA ILE A 42 2.54 -6.37 -17.47
C ILE A 42 3.07 -6.01 -16.08
N GLN A 43 4.36 -6.26 -15.85
CA GLN A 43 4.96 -6.03 -14.54
C GLN A 43 6.13 -5.05 -14.64
N LEU A 44 6.04 -4.01 -13.82
CA LEU A 44 7.16 -3.13 -13.51
C LEU A 44 7.91 -3.64 -12.29
N MET A 45 9.24 -3.71 -12.37
CA MET A 45 10.08 -4.11 -11.24
C MET A 45 11.38 -3.27 -11.17
N PRO A 46 11.94 -3.05 -9.97
CA PRO A 46 13.26 -2.44 -9.83
C PRO A 46 14.31 -3.28 -10.57
N GLY A 47 15.15 -2.65 -11.38
CA GLY A 47 16.22 -3.35 -12.08
C GLY A 47 17.32 -3.89 -11.15
N PRO A 48 18.25 -4.71 -11.66
CA PRO A 48 19.25 -5.42 -10.84
C PRO A 48 20.04 -4.51 -9.90
N HIS A 49 20.36 -3.29 -10.33
CA HIS A 49 21.16 -2.33 -9.58
C HIS A 49 20.44 -1.64 -8.41
N VAL A 50 19.10 -1.69 -8.38
CA VAL A 50 18.27 -1.09 -7.33
C VAL A 50 17.51 -2.14 -6.52
N SER A 51 17.60 -3.41 -6.91
CA SER A 51 16.91 -4.55 -6.29
C SER A 51 17.19 -4.70 -4.79
N ALA A 52 18.44 -4.50 -4.36
CA ALA A 52 18.85 -4.59 -2.95
C ALA A 52 18.20 -3.54 -2.04
N GLY A 53 17.64 -2.46 -2.62
CA GLY A 53 16.89 -1.41 -1.92
C GLY A 53 15.49 -1.19 -2.50
N GLY A 54 14.93 -2.20 -3.16
CA GLY A 54 13.67 -2.09 -3.91
C GLY A 54 12.47 -1.66 -3.06
N ASN A 55 12.49 -1.99 -1.77
CA ASN A 55 11.47 -1.62 -0.79
C ASN A 55 11.73 -0.29 -0.08
N SER A 56 12.81 0.43 -0.40
CA SER A 56 13.00 1.77 0.13
C SER A 56 11.91 2.70 -0.40
N VAL A 57 11.45 3.63 0.45
CA VAL A 57 10.40 4.60 0.07
C VAL A 57 10.73 5.36 -1.22
N PRO A 58 11.97 5.84 -1.47
CA PRO A 58 12.28 6.52 -2.73
C PRO A 58 12.14 5.62 -3.97
N VAL A 59 12.63 4.38 -3.91
CA VAL A 59 12.55 3.45 -5.04
C VAL A 59 11.10 3.05 -5.32
N ALA A 60 10.34 2.73 -4.27
CA ALA A 60 8.92 2.40 -4.40
C ALA A 60 8.09 3.60 -4.89
N LYS A 61 8.41 4.83 -4.45
CA LYS A 61 7.77 6.06 -4.94
C LYS A 61 8.04 6.30 -6.42
N ALA A 62 9.27 6.07 -6.88
CA ALA A 62 9.61 6.15 -8.30
C ALA A 62 8.92 5.05 -9.14
N LEU A 63 8.81 3.82 -8.62
CA LEU A 63 8.06 2.73 -9.25
C LEU A 63 6.58 3.08 -9.42
N VAL A 64 5.95 3.55 -8.33
CA VAL A 64 4.55 4.01 -8.32
C VAL A 64 4.34 5.17 -9.29
N GLY A 65 5.27 6.11 -9.32
CA GLY A 65 5.25 7.20 -10.29
C GLY A 65 5.31 6.70 -11.73
N LEU A 66 6.22 5.78 -12.04
CA LEU A 66 6.31 5.21 -13.38
C LEU A 66 5.04 4.47 -13.79
N ALA A 67 4.42 3.72 -12.87
CA ALA A 67 3.12 3.08 -13.12
C ALA A 67 2.02 4.12 -13.41
N SER A 68 2.04 5.26 -12.70
CA SER A 68 1.12 6.39 -12.92
C SER A 68 1.32 7.01 -14.30
N ASP A 69 2.58 7.22 -14.71
CA ASP A 69 2.90 7.71 -16.06
C ASP A 69 2.41 6.74 -17.13
N LEU A 70 2.60 5.43 -16.96
CA LEU A 70 2.11 4.43 -17.92
C LEU A 70 0.59 4.48 -18.06
N LEU A 71 -0.14 4.52 -16.95
CA LEU A 71 -1.60 4.69 -16.99
C LEU A 71 -1.97 5.92 -17.80
N CYS A 72 -1.36 7.08 -17.54
CA CYS A 72 -1.63 8.31 -18.27
C CYS A 72 -1.38 8.24 -19.78
N HIS A 73 -0.47 7.37 -20.25
CA HIS A 73 -0.10 7.27 -21.67
C HIS A 73 -0.82 6.14 -22.43
N PHE A 74 -1.35 5.14 -21.72
CA PHE A 74 -1.96 3.96 -22.32
C PHE A 74 -3.39 3.78 -21.81
N ASP A 75 -4.37 4.07 -22.65
CA ASP A 75 -5.80 4.00 -22.28
C ASP A 75 -6.28 2.57 -22.02
N ASP A 76 -5.61 1.58 -22.60
CA ASP A 76 -5.91 0.15 -22.41
C ASP A 76 -5.43 -0.38 -21.04
N LEU A 77 -4.65 0.41 -20.27
CA LEU A 77 -4.30 0.05 -18.90
C LEU A 77 -5.44 0.42 -17.95
N VAL A 78 -6.13 -0.60 -17.46
CA VAL A 78 -7.38 -0.48 -16.69
C VAL A 78 -7.18 -0.41 -15.18
N ALA A 79 -6.10 -1.01 -14.66
CA ALA A 79 -5.85 -1.11 -13.23
C ALA A 79 -4.37 -1.34 -12.90
N VAL A 80 -4.00 -1.07 -11.65
CA VAL A 80 -2.69 -1.38 -11.08
C VAL A 80 -2.85 -2.45 -10.02
N VAL A 81 -2.04 -3.50 -10.11
CA VAL A 81 -1.92 -4.52 -9.07
C VAL A 81 -0.73 -4.18 -8.19
N TRP A 82 -0.95 -4.13 -6.88
CA TRP A 82 0.08 -3.92 -5.87
C TRP A 82 0.21 -5.18 -5.01
N PRO A 83 1.14 -6.10 -5.35
CA PRO A 83 1.30 -7.37 -4.66
C PRO A 83 1.52 -7.27 -3.14
N PRO A 84 2.28 -6.29 -2.60
CA PRO A 84 2.53 -6.22 -1.15
C PRO A 84 1.26 -6.18 -0.30
N SER A 85 0.19 -5.56 -0.80
CA SER A 85 -1.11 -5.50 -0.12
C SER A 85 -2.16 -6.42 -0.75
N ASN A 86 -1.81 -7.23 -1.76
CA ASN A 86 -2.75 -8.00 -2.60
C ASN A 86 -3.90 -7.12 -3.14
N SER A 87 -3.58 -5.90 -3.54
CA SER A 87 -4.60 -4.94 -3.99
C SER A 87 -4.63 -4.82 -5.51
N VAL A 88 -5.83 -4.66 -6.05
CA VAL A 88 -6.07 -4.11 -7.38
C VAL A 88 -6.70 -2.72 -7.23
N ILE A 89 -6.18 -1.77 -8.00
CA ILE A 89 -6.48 -0.34 -7.86
C ILE A 89 -6.92 0.19 -9.22
N GLY A 90 -8.13 0.72 -9.30
CA GLY A 90 -8.64 1.35 -10.50
C GLY A 90 -7.83 2.59 -10.90
N ARG A 91 -7.73 2.82 -12.21
CA ARG A 91 -6.94 3.90 -12.81
C ARG A 91 -7.14 5.26 -12.14
N ARG A 92 -8.39 5.73 -12.07
CA ARG A 92 -8.72 7.08 -11.60
C ARG A 92 -8.26 7.33 -10.16
N PHE A 93 -8.51 6.38 -9.26
CA PHE A 93 -8.07 6.47 -7.88
C PHE A 93 -6.56 6.35 -7.74
N PHE A 94 -5.91 5.46 -8.50
CA PHE A 94 -4.46 5.33 -8.48
C PHE A 94 -3.79 6.64 -8.94
N GLU A 95 -4.18 7.18 -10.09
CA GLU A 95 -3.65 8.44 -10.63
C GLU A 95 -3.83 9.59 -9.63
N SER A 96 -5.05 9.77 -9.09
CA SER A 96 -5.38 10.86 -8.17
C SER A 96 -4.54 10.81 -6.89
N THR A 97 -4.47 9.65 -6.24
CA THR A 97 -3.81 9.51 -4.94
C THR A 97 -2.29 9.51 -5.07
N THR A 98 -1.75 8.89 -6.12
CA THR A 98 -0.29 8.84 -6.36
C THR A 98 0.26 10.18 -6.82
N SER A 99 -0.44 10.90 -7.69
CA SER A 99 -0.04 12.24 -8.12
C SER A 99 0.06 13.22 -6.94
N ALA A 100 -0.93 13.18 -6.03
CA ALA A 100 -0.90 13.97 -4.80
C ALA A 100 0.34 13.64 -3.94
N TRP A 101 0.61 12.35 -3.70
CA TRP A 101 1.76 11.91 -2.90
C TRP A 101 3.11 12.26 -3.53
N ILE A 102 3.22 12.11 -4.86
CA ILE A 102 4.42 12.46 -5.61
C ILE A 102 4.70 13.96 -5.48
N SER A 103 3.66 14.78 -5.50
CA SER A 103 3.72 16.23 -5.31
C SER A 103 3.94 16.68 -3.86
N GLY A 104 4.21 15.76 -2.92
CA GLY A 104 4.47 16.06 -1.51
C GLY A 104 3.25 15.97 -0.59
N GLY A 105 2.11 15.50 -1.12
CA GLY A 105 0.92 15.18 -0.34
C GLY A 105 1.06 13.92 0.52
N PRO A 106 -0.04 13.50 1.17
CA PRO A 106 -0.03 12.33 2.06
C PRO A 106 0.23 11.03 1.29
N PHE A 107 0.76 10.04 2.00
CA PHE A 107 0.93 8.69 1.49
C PHE A 107 -0.44 8.06 1.12
N PRO A 108 -0.57 7.40 -0.05
CA PRO A 108 -1.83 6.83 -0.51
C PRO A 108 -2.08 5.49 0.19
N ALA A 109 -2.55 5.55 1.43
CA ALA A 109 -2.68 4.38 2.28
C ALA A 109 -3.56 3.28 1.66
N LEU A 110 -4.73 3.61 1.13
CA LEU A 110 -5.59 2.63 0.47
C LEU A 110 -5.02 2.28 -0.92
N GLY A 111 -4.93 0.99 -1.22
CA GLY A 111 -4.30 0.47 -2.43
C GLY A 111 -2.85 0.08 -2.19
N LEU A 112 -1.99 1.00 -1.76
CA LEU A 112 -0.59 0.67 -1.42
C LEU A 112 -0.44 -0.07 -0.08
N THR A 113 -1.49 0.01 0.75
CA THR A 113 -1.79 -0.90 1.86
C THR A 113 -3.28 -1.24 1.80
N ALA A 114 -3.69 -2.27 2.53
CA ALA A 114 -5.09 -2.62 2.72
C ALA A 114 -5.39 -2.92 4.18
N PHE A 115 -6.66 -3.13 4.52
CA PHE A 115 -7.11 -3.52 5.85
C PHE A 115 -7.98 -4.77 5.76
N ARG A 116 -7.87 -5.62 6.77
CA ARG A 116 -8.74 -6.78 6.97
C ARG A 116 -9.16 -6.87 8.42
N GLU A 117 -10.35 -7.42 8.64
CA GLU A 117 -10.79 -7.84 9.96
C GLU A 117 -10.14 -9.19 10.32
N THR A 118 -9.76 -9.38 11.58
CA THR A 118 -9.27 -10.65 12.09
C THR A 118 -10.32 -11.34 12.95
N LEU A 119 -10.17 -12.65 13.17
CA LEU A 119 -11.18 -13.49 13.85
C LEU A 119 -11.56 -13.03 15.27
N ASP A 120 -10.67 -12.32 15.95
CA ASP A 120 -10.87 -11.73 17.28
C ASP A 120 -11.40 -10.28 17.23
N GLY A 121 -11.85 -9.81 16.07
CA GLY A 121 -12.51 -8.51 15.89
C GLY A 121 -11.57 -7.31 15.77
N ALA A 122 -10.26 -7.53 15.66
CA ALA A 122 -9.31 -6.45 15.37
C ALA A 122 -9.31 -6.08 13.87
N VAL A 123 -8.89 -4.86 13.54
CA VAL A 123 -8.62 -4.44 12.16
C VAL A 123 -7.11 -4.37 11.96
N GLN A 124 -6.59 -5.10 10.98
CA GLN A 124 -5.16 -5.21 10.71
C GLN A 124 -4.83 -4.70 9.31
N SER A 125 -3.71 -4.00 9.15
CA SER A 125 -3.20 -3.67 7.83
C SER A 125 -2.61 -4.90 7.11
N VAL A 126 -2.51 -4.76 5.79
CA VAL A 126 -1.84 -5.69 4.88
C VAL A 126 -0.98 -4.88 3.93
N GLY A 127 0.32 -5.19 3.89
CA GLY A 127 1.29 -4.57 2.99
C GLY A 127 2.00 -3.35 3.58
N LEU A 128 1.69 -2.95 4.83
CA LEU A 128 2.45 -1.89 5.49
C LEU A 128 3.87 -2.36 5.84
N GLU A 129 4.06 -3.66 6.07
CA GLU A 129 5.37 -4.25 6.31
C GLU A 129 6.36 -3.96 5.17
N TYR A 130 5.89 -3.85 3.92
CA TYR A 130 6.73 -3.49 2.79
C TYR A 130 7.41 -2.12 2.97
N TRP A 131 6.72 -1.18 3.60
CA TRP A 131 7.15 0.21 3.74
C TRP A 131 7.99 0.46 4.99
N ILE A 132 7.62 -0.16 6.12
CA ILE A 132 8.21 0.15 7.44
C ILE A 132 8.60 -1.11 8.24
N GLY A 133 8.51 -2.31 7.66
CA GLY A 133 8.83 -3.56 8.35
C GLY A 133 7.82 -4.01 9.41
N GLN A 134 6.71 -3.30 9.55
CA GLN A 134 5.68 -3.50 10.58
C GLN A 134 4.28 -3.36 9.97
N GLU A 135 3.33 -4.16 10.45
CA GLU A 135 1.90 -3.97 10.21
C GLU A 135 1.25 -3.26 11.39
N ILE A 136 0.17 -2.50 11.18
CA ILE A 136 -0.67 -2.00 12.27
C ILE A 136 -1.82 -2.96 12.57
N ARG A 137 -2.19 -3.03 13.84
CA ARG A 137 -3.33 -3.77 14.35
C ARG A 137 -4.11 -2.92 15.33
N ILE A 138 -5.31 -2.54 14.95
CA ILE A 138 -6.26 -1.78 15.76
C ILE A 138 -7.08 -2.76 16.57
N GLU A 139 -6.87 -2.77 17.88
CA GLU A 139 -7.49 -3.74 18.79
C GLU A 139 -8.92 -3.31 19.15
N PRO A 140 -9.81 -4.27 19.48
CA PRO A 140 -11.08 -3.94 20.13
C PRO A 140 -10.83 -3.16 21.43
N PRO A 141 -11.72 -2.21 21.79
CA PRO A 141 -12.96 -1.86 21.10
C PRO A 141 -12.79 -0.80 19.99
N LEU A 142 -11.56 -0.34 19.68
CA LEU A 142 -11.36 0.68 18.63
C LEU A 142 -11.76 0.19 17.24
N SER A 143 -11.68 -1.11 17.01
CA SER A 143 -12.11 -1.78 15.79
C SER A 143 -13.61 -2.09 15.71
N ALA A 144 -14.41 -1.76 16.73
CA ALA A 144 -15.82 -2.12 16.78
C ALA A 144 -16.68 -1.44 15.68
N ASP A 145 -16.25 -0.26 15.21
CA ASP A 145 -16.74 0.36 13.99
C ASP A 145 -15.66 0.22 12.90
N PRO A 146 -15.84 -0.71 11.93
CA PRO A 146 -14.84 -0.95 10.89
C PRO A 146 -14.52 0.28 10.05
N LEU A 147 -15.48 1.19 9.83
CA LEU A 147 -15.26 2.40 9.04
C LEU A 147 -14.42 3.41 9.82
N ALA A 148 -14.73 3.62 11.10
CA ALA A 148 -13.93 4.48 11.97
C ALA A 148 -12.51 3.91 12.16
N ALA A 149 -12.39 2.60 12.35
CA ALA A 149 -11.11 1.91 12.48
C ALA A 149 -10.26 2.03 11.20
N THR A 150 -10.87 1.86 10.03
CA THR A 150 -10.16 2.05 8.74
C THR A 150 -9.69 3.49 8.56
N ARG A 151 -10.51 4.49 8.91
CA ARG A 151 -10.11 5.91 8.87
C ARG A 151 -8.96 6.21 9.83
N LEU A 152 -8.99 5.65 11.04
CA LEU A 152 -7.89 5.73 11.98
C LEU A 152 -6.63 5.09 11.38
N GLY A 153 -6.77 3.87 10.84
CA GLY A 153 -5.69 3.12 10.20
C GLY A 153 -5.03 3.89 9.07
N VAL A 154 -5.80 4.47 8.14
CA VAL A 154 -5.28 5.30 7.04
C VAL A 154 -4.42 6.45 7.54
N ARG A 155 -4.86 7.14 8.60
CA ARG A 155 -4.09 8.25 9.20
C ARG A 155 -2.81 7.76 9.86
N LEU A 156 -2.89 6.65 10.60
CA LEU A 156 -1.72 6.07 11.26
C LEU A 156 -0.70 5.59 10.23
N VAL A 157 -1.14 4.90 9.17
CA VAL A 157 -0.28 4.48 8.06
C VAL A 157 0.47 5.68 7.48
N ASN A 158 -0.23 6.77 7.16
CA ASN A 158 0.42 7.97 6.63
C ASN A 158 1.52 8.50 7.58
N GLN A 159 1.23 8.59 8.88
CA GLN A 159 2.21 9.07 9.86
C GLN A 159 3.38 8.09 10.04
N LEU A 160 3.11 6.79 10.11
CA LEU A 160 4.11 5.76 10.35
C LEU A 160 5.06 5.59 9.17
N VAL A 161 4.59 5.75 7.93
CA VAL A 161 5.46 5.76 6.74
C VAL A 161 6.44 6.94 6.78
N ILE A 162 6.02 8.10 7.31
CA ILE A 162 6.91 9.25 7.50
C ILE A 162 7.95 8.98 8.59
N LEU A 163 7.54 8.34 9.70
CA LEU A 163 8.42 8.06 10.83
C LEU A 163 9.35 6.85 10.61
N GLY A 164 8.96 5.91 9.74
CA GLY A 164 9.66 4.63 9.58
C GLY A 164 9.22 3.56 10.59
N GLY A 165 7.98 3.63 11.10
CA GLY A 165 7.47 2.75 12.15
C GLY A 165 7.76 3.29 13.55
N ILE A 166 7.77 2.39 14.55
CA ILE A 166 8.10 2.72 15.95
C ILE A 166 9.09 1.69 16.51
N GLU A 167 9.80 2.05 17.58
CA GLU A 167 10.77 1.17 18.28
C GLU A 167 10.31 0.69 19.67
N GLY A 168 9.19 1.21 20.17
CA GLY A 168 8.71 0.90 21.52
C GLY A 168 7.23 1.20 21.72
N SER A 169 6.92 2.08 22.65
CA SER A 169 5.55 2.54 22.90
C SER A 169 5.42 4.04 22.67
N GLU A 170 4.37 4.45 21.97
CA GLU A 170 4.05 5.85 21.73
C GLU A 170 2.64 6.19 22.20
N ARG A 171 2.45 7.42 22.67
CA ARG A 171 1.13 7.95 23.01
C ARG A 171 0.78 9.05 22.03
N ILE A 172 -0.40 8.93 21.44
CA ILE A 172 -0.90 9.92 20.48
C ILE A 172 -2.34 10.30 20.82
N VAL A 173 -2.78 11.42 20.25
CA VAL A 173 -4.18 11.85 20.33
C VAL A 173 -4.88 11.51 19.02
N GLY A 174 -5.94 10.72 19.10
CA GLY A 174 -6.81 10.36 17.99
C GLY A 174 -7.59 11.57 17.45
N PRO A 175 -8.20 11.44 16.25
CA PRO A 175 -8.96 12.53 15.63
C PRO A 175 -10.15 13.01 16.49
N ASP A 176 -10.70 12.11 17.29
CA ASP A 176 -11.81 12.32 18.22
C ASP A 176 -11.34 12.89 19.58
N GLY A 177 -10.05 13.20 19.72
CA GLY A 177 -9.44 13.64 20.98
C GLY A 177 -9.13 12.50 21.96
N SER A 178 -9.43 11.24 21.60
CA SER A 178 -9.11 10.09 22.44
C SER A 178 -7.60 9.88 22.55
N ARG A 179 -7.13 9.36 23.70
CA ARG A 179 -5.72 8.98 23.84
C ARG A 179 -5.54 7.55 23.36
N LEU A 180 -4.59 7.37 22.45
CA LEU A 180 -4.25 6.09 21.88
C LEU A 180 -2.85 5.71 22.32
N LEU A 181 -2.69 4.44 22.65
CA LEU A 181 -1.40 3.82 22.95
C LEU A 181 -1.02 2.92 21.77
N LEU A 182 0.15 3.20 21.19
CA LEU A 182 0.80 2.37 20.19
C LEU A 182 1.88 1.55 20.90
N THR A 183 1.85 0.23 20.74
CA THR A 183 2.86 -0.66 21.32
C THR A 183 3.34 -1.67 20.30
N LEU A 184 4.64 -1.95 20.28
CA LEU A 184 5.15 -3.08 19.51
C LEU A 184 4.77 -4.41 20.14
N SER A 185 4.37 -5.35 19.29
CA SER A 185 4.27 -6.75 19.65
C SER A 185 5.64 -7.33 20.01
N ARG A 186 5.64 -8.47 20.71
CA ARG A 186 6.87 -9.16 21.12
C ARG A 186 7.80 -9.54 19.95
N ASN A 187 7.22 -9.85 18.79
CA ASN A 187 7.99 -10.17 17.57
C ASN A 187 8.34 -8.93 16.73
N GLN A 188 8.01 -7.72 17.21
CA GLN A 188 8.27 -6.44 16.54
C GLN A 188 7.64 -6.30 15.14
N LYS A 189 6.73 -7.20 14.76
CA LYS A 189 6.05 -7.18 13.46
C LYS A 189 4.73 -6.42 13.46
N PHE A 190 4.15 -6.18 14.63
CA PHE A 190 2.86 -5.51 14.74
C PHE A 190 2.93 -4.32 15.68
N ILE A 191 2.41 -3.19 15.23
CA ILE A 191 2.08 -2.04 16.07
C ILE A 191 0.64 -2.22 16.52
N ARG A 192 0.44 -2.55 17.80
CA ARG A 192 -0.88 -2.66 18.43
C ARG A 192 -1.37 -1.27 18.85
N VAL A 193 -2.57 -0.93 18.42
CA VAL A 193 -3.23 0.34 18.72
C VAL A 193 -4.41 0.04 19.64
N SER A 194 -4.36 0.58 20.85
CA SER A 194 -5.44 0.49 21.84
C SER A 194 -5.78 1.87 22.39
N ARG A 195 -6.92 1.98 23.08
CA ARG A 195 -7.15 3.14 23.95
C ARG A 195 -6.19 3.07 25.14
N GLU A 196 -5.76 4.24 25.59
CA GLU A 196 -5.09 4.40 26.89
C GLU A 196 -6.06 4.19 28.06
#